data_AF-A0A0M9DS32-F1
#
_entry.id   AF-A0A0M9DS32-F1
#
_cell.length_a   1.000
_cell.length_b   1.000
_cell.length_c   1.000
_cell.angle_alpha   90.00
_cell.angle_beta   90.00
_cell.angle_gamma   90.00
#
_symmetry.space_group_name_H-M   'P 1'
#
loop_
_entity.id
_entity.type
_entity.pdbx_description
1 polymer ?
#
loop_
_entity_poly.entity_id
_entity_poly.type
_entity_poly.pdbx_seq_one_letter_code
_entity_poly.pdbx_strand_id
1 'polypeptide(L)'
;MQYLETVKNWLEESEALVISTGAGMGIDAGLADYRGNGGQWGQVETETGQSIFETVNPQAFIENPTFSWGFFAQRIKEYENTQPHEGFDILKEWIEKYHLDYFILTSNIDRMFQKADFDENRIRELHGTLEYFQAVDIEKEGEVWKNEQSGDEILENIAKGVFPVSPKTSLQARPNVYMFRDFTYINTISKKQEERFQAFLQKNKGKKLLVFEIGSGPHVQTVRIKTRMLKTEYGAKIVRINPKDYAIKEPHIGIAKGALEALKEINLYIK
;
A
#
# COMPACT_ATOMS: atom_id res chain seq x y z
N MET A 1 13.45 -23.38 -11.82
CA MET A 1 14.31 -23.00 -12.95
C MET A 1 13.52 -22.47 -14.14
N GLN A 2 12.53 -23.20 -14.69
CA GLN A 2 11.80 -22.73 -15.88
C GLN A 2 11.13 -21.35 -15.72
N TYR A 3 10.51 -21.07 -14.56
CA TYR A 3 9.88 -19.77 -14.34
C TYR A 3 10.88 -18.61 -14.22
N LEU A 4 12.10 -18.86 -13.70
CA LEU A 4 13.13 -17.84 -13.53
C LEU A 4 13.60 -17.32 -14.90
N GLU A 5 13.84 -18.23 -15.83
CA GLU A 5 14.17 -17.91 -17.22
C GLU A 5 13.04 -17.12 -17.88
N THR A 6 11.78 -17.54 -17.70
CA THR A 6 10.63 -16.80 -18.23
C THR A 6 10.52 -15.38 -17.64
N VAL A 7 10.74 -15.21 -16.33
CA VAL A 7 10.73 -13.89 -15.67
C VAL A 7 11.86 -13.01 -16.19
N LYS A 8 13.07 -13.55 -16.33
CA LYS A 8 14.22 -12.87 -16.92
C LYS A 8 13.87 -12.35 -18.33
N ASN A 9 13.36 -13.22 -19.19
CA ASN A 9 12.99 -12.86 -20.55
C ASN A 9 11.87 -11.81 -20.58
N TRP A 10 10.90 -11.88 -19.66
CA TRP A 10 9.87 -10.83 -19.56
C TRP A 10 10.43 -9.49 -19.09
N LEU A 11 11.39 -9.46 -18.15
CA LEU A 11 12.06 -8.23 -17.75
C LEU A 11 12.85 -7.62 -18.91
N GLU A 12 13.56 -8.44 -19.68
CA GLU A 12 14.34 -8.02 -20.86
C GLU A 12 13.46 -7.50 -22.01
N GLU A 13 12.30 -8.12 -22.24
CA GLU A 13 11.41 -7.77 -23.34
C GLU A 13 10.41 -6.66 -23.02
N SER A 14 10.16 -6.38 -21.74
CA SER A 14 9.13 -5.40 -21.35
C SER A 14 9.63 -3.98 -21.53
N GLU A 15 8.69 -3.08 -21.81
CA GLU A 15 8.96 -1.65 -21.94
C GLU A 15 8.44 -0.88 -20.73
N ALA A 16 7.49 -1.48 -20.00
CA ALA A 16 6.88 -0.89 -18.83
C ALA A 16 6.67 -1.92 -17.71
N LEU A 17 6.80 -1.46 -16.47
CA LEU A 17 6.65 -2.25 -15.26
C LEU A 17 5.63 -1.62 -14.31
N VAL A 18 4.66 -2.39 -13.87
CA VAL A 18 3.83 -2.03 -12.71
C VAL A 18 4.17 -2.92 -11.54
N ILE A 19 4.62 -2.30 -10.45
CA ILE A 19 4.85 -2.97 -9.17
C ILE A 19 3.57 -2.77 -8.34
N SER A 20 2.81 -3.85 -8.13
CA SER A 20 1.57 -3.79 -7.37
C SER A 20 1.66 -4.58 -6.09
N THR A 21 1.50 -3.92 -4.95
CA THR A 21 1.81 -4.51 -3.64
C THR A 21 0.68 -4.44 -2.64
N GLY A 22 0.63 -5.47 -1.81
CA GLY A 22 -0.15 -5.48 -0.58
C GLY A 22 0.74 -5.65 0.64
N ALA A 23 0.10 -5.91 1.77
CA ALA A 23 0.75 -6.02 3.07
C ALA A 23 1.94 -6.99 3.10
N GLY A 24 1.88 -8.05 2.29
CA GLY A 24 2.95 -9.04 2.22
C GLY A 24 4.30 -8.50 1.74
N MET A 25 4.33 -7.33 1.08
CA MET A 25 5.58 -6.65 0.76
C MET A 25 6.29 -6.12 2.02
N GLY A 26 5.55 -5.74 3.07
CA GLY A 26 6.13 -5.19 4.30
C GLY A 26 6.58 -6.25 5.32
N ILE A 27 6.19 -7.51 5.15
CA ILE A 27 6.43 -8.57 6.15
C ILE A 27 7.92 -8.77 6.39
N ASP A 28 8.71 -8.82 5.32
CA ASP A 28 10.16 -9.04 5.41
C ASP A 28 10.92 -7.83 6.00
N ALA A 29 10.25 -6.67 6.13
CA ALA A 29 10.75 -5.49 6.85
C ALA A 29 10.37 -5.52 8.35
N GLY A 30 9.69 -6.56 8.83
CA GLY A 30 9.24 -6.70 10.22
C GLY A 30 7.85 -6.14 10.49
N LEU A 31 7.12 -5.67 9.47
CA LEU A 31 5.72 -5.28 9.64
C LEU A 31 4.84 -6.53 9.74
N ALA A 32 3.86 -6.49 10.65
CA ALA A 32 2.83 -7.51 10.66
C ALA A 32 1.99 -7.43 9.38
N ASP A 33 1.61 -8.57 8.82
CA ASP A 33 0.54 -8.57 7.84
C ASP A 33 -0.77 -8.16 8.51
N TYR A 34 -1.76 -7.71 7.72
CA TYR A 34 -2.97 -7.21 8.34
C TYR A 34 -3.77 -8.35 9.00
N ARG A 35 -3.79 -9.57 8.44
CA ARG A 35 -4.77 -10.62 8.80
C ARG A 35 -4.24 -12.05 8.86
N GLY A 36 -2.94 -12.29 8.73
CA GLY A 36 -2.35 -13.62 8.84
C GLY A 36 -2.20 -14.09 10.30
N ASN A 37 -1.49 -15.21 10.50
CA ASN A 37 -1.18 -15.70 11.84
C ASN A 37 -0.23 -14.71 12.52
N GLY A 38 -0.76 -13.89 13.43
CA GLY A 38 -0.06 -12.77 14.07
C GLY A 38 -0.44 -11.38 13.55
N GLY A 39 -1.39 -11.28 12.61
CA GLY A 39 -1.83 -10.00 12.06
C GLY A 39 -2.55 -9.16 13.10
N GLN A 40 -2.03 -7.95 13.35
CA GLN A 40 -2.51 -7.06 14.42
C GLN A 40 -3.97 -6.62 14.25
N TRP A 41 -4.57 -6.75 13.06
CA TRP A 41 -6.00 -6.42 12.86
C TRP A 41 -6.93 -7.61 13.13
N GLY A 42 -6.43 -8.85 13.09
CA GLY A 42 -7.22 -10.06 13.35
C GLY A 42 -7.33 -10.45 14.82
N GLN A 43 -6.49 -9.87 15.69
CA GLN A 43 -6.47 -10.17 17.13
C GLN A 43 -6.86 -8.99 18.04
N VAL A 44 -7.06 -7.79 17.48
CA VAL A 44 -7.59 -6.66 18.25
C VAL A 44 -9.10 -6.79 18.30
N GLU A 45 -9.57 -7.65 19.19
CA GLU A 45 -10.85 -7.41 19.87
C GLU A 45 -10.63 -6.19 20.75
N THR A 46 -11.50 -5.19 20.64
CA THR A 46 -11.55 -4.12 21.65
C THR A 46 -11.82 -4.74 23.03
N GLU A 47 -11.58 -4.00 24.11
CA GLU A 47 -12.00 -4.43 25.46
C GLU A 47 -13.51 -4.77 25.54
N THR A 48 -14.29 -4.35 24.53
CA THR A 48 -15.74 -4.59 24.36
C THR A 48 -16.09 -5.72 23.38
N GLY A 49 -15.11 -6.41 22.78
CA GLY A 49 -15.33 -7.55 21.86
C GLY A 49 -15.75 -7.16 20.43
N GLN A 50 -15.68 -5.87 20.06
CA GLN A 50 -15.99 -5.40 18.71
C GLN A 50 -14.87 -5.76 17.73
N SER A 51 -15.24 -6.16 16.51
CA SER A 51 -14.28 -6.44 15.45
C SER A 51 -13.62 -5.16 14.97
N ILE A 52 -12.39 -5.23 14.47
CA ILE A 52 -11.72 -4.02 14.00
C ILE A 52 -12.40 -3.33 12.79
N PHE A 53 -13.25 -4.07 12.07
CA PHE A 53 -14.09 -3.50 11.02
C PHE A 53 -15.18 -2.56 11.57
N GLU A 54 -15.55 -2.75 12.84
CA GLU A 54 -16.46 -1.87 13.57
C GLU A 54 -15.75 -0.66 14.17
N THR A 55 -14.41 -0.67 14.25
CA THR A 55 -13.63 0.44 14.84
C THR A 55 -12.80 1.26 13.85
N VAL A 56 -12.54 0.76 12.63
CA VAL A 56 -11.92 1.55 11.55
C VAL A 56 -12.98 2.11 10.63
N ASN A 57 -13.68 3.11 11.14
CA ASN A 57 -14.57 3.93 10.35
C ASN A 57 -14.50 5.38 10.86
N PRO A 58 -14.95 6.36 10.06
CA PRO A 58 -14.91 7.76 10.47
C PRO A 58 -15.67 8.04 11.77
N GLN A 59 -16.80 7.35 11.99
CA GLN A 59 -17.65 7.56 13.16
C GLN A 59 -16.93 7.21 14.48
N ALA A 60 -16.05 6.21 14.48
CA ALA A 60 -15.27 5.81 15.65
C ALA A 60 -14.35 6.93 16.18
N PHE A 61 -13.88 7.83 15.31
CA PHE A 61 -13.08 8.98 15.74
C PHE A 61 -13.90 10.00 16.55
N ILE A 62 -15.22 10.03 16.39
CA ILE A 62 -16.13 10.87 17.16
C ILE A 62 -16.54 10.16 18.46
N GLU A 63 -16.91 8.88 18.35
CA GLU A 63 -17.45 8.11 19.46
C GLU A 63 -16.40 7.67 20.48
N ASN A 64 -15.19 7.32 20.02
CA ASN A 64 -14.08 6.90 20.86
C ASN A 64 -12.72 7.36 20.29
N PRO A 65 -12.45 8.69 20.30
CA PRO A 65 -11.23 9.25 19.73
C PRO A 65 -9.95 8.67 20.36
N THR A 66 -9.95 8.34 21.66
CA THR A 66 -8.81 7.74 22.34
C THR A 66 -8.44 6.39 21.74
N PHE A 67 -9.42 5.52 21.54
CA PHE A 67 -9.18 4.22 20.92
C PHE A 67 -8.69 4.37 19.47
N SER A 68 -9.41 5.15 18.65
CA SER A 68 -9.08 5.30 17.23
C SER A 68 -7.71 5.93 17.02
N TRP A 69 -7.39 7.02 17.73
CA TRP A 69 -6.08 7.63 17.64
C TRP A 69 -4.98 6.78 18.27
N GLY A 70 -5.24 6.06 19.37
CA GLY A 70 -4.25 5.13 19.93
C GLY A 70 -3.86 4.04 18.92
N PHE A 71 -4.86 3.49 18.22
CA PHE A 71 -4.63 2.52 17.16
C PHE A 71 -3.77 3.09 16.01
N PHE A 72 -4.16 4.24 15.45
CA PHE A 72 -3.45 4.82 14.31
C PHE A 72 -2.10 5.42 14.68
N ALA A 73 -1.94 6.01 15.87
CA ALA A 73 -0.68 6.54 16.34
C ALA A 73 0.36 5.43 16.56
N GLN A 74 -0.06 4.26 17.05
CA GLN A 74 0.82 3.09 17.14
C GLN A 74 1.33 2.65 15.77
N ARG A 75 0.48 2.69 14.73
CA ARG A 75 0.89 2.41 13.34
C ARG A 75 1.82 3.48 12.78
N ILE A 76 1.52 4.76 13.00
CA ILE A 76 2.40 5.86 12.59
C ILE A 76 3.80 5.65 13.19
N LYS A 77 3.87 5.41 14.50
CA LYS A 77 5.12 5.11 15.21
C LYS A 77 5.84 3.89 14.64
N GLU A 78 5.14 2.78 14.42
CA GLU A 78 5.72 1.56 13.86
C GLU A 78 6.31 1.81 12.46
N TYR A 79 5.54 2.49 11.60
CA TYR A 79 5.97 2.76 10.24
C TYR A 79 7.11 3.75 10.20
N GLU A 80 7.13 4.79 11.04
CA GLU A 80 8.24 5.74 11.18
C GLU A 80 9.56 5.01 11.48
N ASN A 81 9.53 4.03 12.38
CA ASN A 81 10.71 3.30 12.83
C ASN A 81 11.12 2.13 11.93
N THR A 82 10.27 1.71 10.99
CA THR A 82 10.56 0.58 10.11
C THR A 82 11.25 1.03 8.81
N GLN A 83 12.27 0.29 8.38
CA GLN A 83 13.02 0.54 7.15
C GLN A 83 12.63 -0.46 6.04
N PRO A 84 12.63 -0.05 4.76
CA PRO A 84 12.43 -0.98 3.65
C PRO A 84 13.49 -2.09 3.65
N HIS A 85 13.09 -3.30 3.27
CA HIS A 85 14.04 -4.42 3.08
C HIS A 85 14.69 -4.36 1.68
N GLU A 86 15.76 -5.13 1.48
CA GLU A 86 16.57 -5.20 0.23
C GLU A 86 15.76 -5.42 -1.06
N GLY A 87 14.55 -5.98 -0.96
CA GLY A 87 13.68 -6.23 -2.12
C GLY A 87 13.23 -4.94 -2.82
N PHE A 88 13.12 -3.83 -2.09
CA PHE A 88 12.85 -2.53 -2.70
C PHE A 88 14.01 -2.06 -3.58
N ASP A 89 15.26 -2.28 -3.14
CA ASP A 89 16.45 -1.94 -3.91
C ASP A 89 16.60 -2.83 -5.15
N ILE A 90 16.31 -4.13 -5.03
CA ILE A 90 16.27 -5.05 -6.17
C ILE A 90 15.30 -4.56 -7.27
N LEU A 91 14.13 -4.07 -6.88
CA LEU A 91 13.16 -3.53 -7.84
C LEU A 91 13.69 -2.27 -8.55
N LYS A 92 14.39 -1.38 -7.83
CA LYS A 92 15.08 -0.22 -8.45
C LYS A 92 16.17 -0.66 -9.41
N GLU A 93 17.02 -1.62 -9.00
CA GLU A 93 18.08 -2.19 -9.85
C GLU A 93 17.49 -2.72 -11.17
N TRP A 94 16.36 -3.42 -11.12
CA TRP A 94 15.71 -3.94 -12.33
C TRP A 94 15.14 -2.83 -13.22
N ILE A 95 14.49 -1.83 -12.63
CA ILE A 95 13.97 -0.67 -13.38
C ILE A 95 15.09 0.01 -14.15
N GLU A 96 16.23 0.25 -13.49
CA GLU A 96 17.39 0.90 -14.09
C GLU A 96 18.06 0.02 -15.16
N LYS A 97 18.37 -1.24 -14.82
CA LYS A 97 19.05 -2.21 -15.70
C LYS A 97 18.31 -2.43 -17.01
N TYR A 98 16.97 -2.48 -16.95
CA TYR A 98 16.12 -2.77 -18.11
C TYR A 98 15.46 -1.52 -18.71
N HIS A 99 15.80 -0.32 -18.22
CA HIS A 99 15.24 0.94 -18.70
C HIS A 99 13.70 0.98 -18.74
N LEU A 100 13.07 0.39 -17.72
CA LEU A 100 11.62 0.21 -17.67
C LEU A 100 10.92 1.51 -17.27
N ASP A 101 9.92 1.95 -18.05
CA ASP A 101 9.00 2.97 -17.55
C ASP A 101 8.13 2.33 -16.47
N TYR A 102 8.13 2.88 -15.25
CA TYR A 102 7.48 2.21 -14.12
C TYR A 102 6.38 3.03 -13.46
N PHE A 103 5.51 2.31 -12.75
CA PHE A 103 4.55 2.87 -11.81
C PHE A 103 4.28 1.88 -10.65
N ILE A 104 4.00 2.40 -9.47
CA ILE A 104 3.72 1.62 -8.26
C ILE A 104 2.25 1.76 -7.88
N LEU A 105 1.59 0.63 -7.61
CA LEU A 105 0.24 0.55 -7.09
C LEU A 105 0.26 -0.19 -5.75
N THR A 106 0.20 0.51 -4.63
CA THR A 106 0.24 -0.12 -3.30
C THR A 106 -1.08 0.04 -2.57
N SER A 107 -1.56 -1.03 -1.93
CA SER A 107 -2.66 -0.92 -0.96
C SER A 107 -2.18 -0.57 0.45
N ASN A 108 -0.88 -0.50 0.66
CA ASN A 108 -0.31 -0.17 1.96
C ASN A 108 -0.38 1.34 2.19
N ILE A 109 -0.40 1.72 3.46
CA ILE A 109 -0.43 3.10 3.94
C ILE A 109 0.85 3.45 4.73
N ASP A 110 1.91 2.63 4.55
CA ASP A 110 3.16 2.60 5.32
C ASP A 110 4.29 3.47 4.75
N ARG A 111 4.13 3.93 3.50
CA ARG A 111 5.10 4.73 2.76
C ARG A 111 6.47 4.08 2.53
N MET A 112 6.53 2.75 2.49
CA MET A 112 7.79 2.03 2.28
C MET A 112 8.47 2.36 0.94
N PHE A 113 7.69 2.62 -0.12
CA PHE A 113 8.26 3.03 -1.41
C PHE A 113 8.92 4.40 -1.36
N GLN A 114 8.29 5.36 -0.67
CA GLN A 114 8.85 6.69 -0.47
C GLN A 114 10.13 6.62 0.38
N LYS A 115 10.12 5.81 1.44
CA LYS A 115 11.32 5.53 2.25
C LYS A 115 12.45 4.82 1.49
N ALA A 116 12.10 4.08 0.45
CA ALA A 116 13.07 3.42 -0.44
C ALA A 116 13.49 4.32 -1.62
N ASP A 117 13.22 5.63 -1.55
CA ASP A 117 13.58 6.65 -2.54
C ASP A 117 12.95 6.46 -3.94
N PHE A 118 11.76 5.85 -4.02
CA PHE A 118 10.98 5.89 -5.25
C PHE A 118 10.32 7.27 -5.45
N ASP A 119 10.22 7.71 -6.72
CA ASP A 119 9.56 8.98 -7.07
C ASP A 119 8.08 8.96 -6.67
N GLU A 120 7.67 9.87 -5.78
CA GLU A 120 6.27 9.98 -5.31
C GLU A 120 5.27 10.25 -6.45
N ASN A 121 5.73 10.80 -7.58
CA ASN A 121 4.90 10.99 -8.75
C ASN A 121 4.59 9.67 -9.48
N ARG A 122 5.33 8.60 -9.18
CA ARG A 122 5.17 7.24 -9.71
C ARG A 122 4.46 6.29 -8.76
N ILE A 123 3.84 6.80 -7.69
CA ILE A 123 3.17 5.99 -6.66
C ILE A 123 1.68 6.33 -6.61
N ARG A 124 0.86 5.28 -6.53
CA ARG A 124 -0.57 5.33 -6.22
C ARG A 124 -0.88 4.49 -4.99
N GLU A 125 -1.29 5.15 -3.92
CA GLU A 125 -1.69 4.53 -2.66
C GLU A 125 -3.22 4.29 -2.66
N LEU A 126 -3.63 3.06 -2.97
CA LEU A 126 -5.02 2.69 -3.23
C LEU A 126 -5.94 2.93 -2.02
N HIS A 127 -5.40 2.92 -0.80
CA HIS A 127 -6.15 3.09 0.44
C HIS A 127 -5.82 4.39 1.18
N GLY A 128 -5.24 5.38 0.49
CA GLY A 128 -4.79 6.63 1.12
C GLY A 128 -3.48 6.44 1.87
N THR A 129 -3.22 7.27 2.87
CA THR A 129 -1.91 7.35 3.53
C THR A 129 -2.02 7.86 4.96
N LEU A 130 -1.06 7.49 5.82
CA LEU A 130 -0.93 8.04 7.16
C LEU A 130 -0.14 9.36 7.21
N GLU A 131 0.47 9.78 6.09
CA GLU A 131 1.17 11.07 6.04
C GLU A 131 0.23 12.26 6.11
N TYR A 132 -1.00 12.12 5.65
CA TYR A 132 -1.95 13.22 5.59
C TYR A 132 -3.15 12.94 6.48
N PHE A 133 -3.64 13.97 7.13
CA PHE A 133 -4.86 13.97 7.92
C PHE A 133 -5.96 14.73 7.19
N GLN A 134 -7.19 14.46 7.58
CA GLN A 134 -8.38 15.16 7.16
C GLN A 134 -9.32 15.38 8.34
N ALA A 135 -10.29 16.29 8.19
CA ALA A 135 -11.39 16.39 9.15
C ALA A 135 -12.25 15.11 9.09
N VAL A 136 -12.85 14.73 10.23
CA VAL A 136 -13.78 13.60 10.29
C VAL A 136 -15.07 13.88 9.51
N ASP A 137 -15.57 15.11 9.62
CA ASP A 137 -16.78 15.61 8.95
C ASP A 137 -16.43 16.51 7.75
N ILE A 138 -17.18 16.34 6.65
CA ILE A 138 -16.99 17.01 5.36
C ILE A 138 -17.94 18.19 5.14
N GLU A 139 -18.88 18.46 6.04
CA GLU A 139 -19.85 19.58 5.88
C GLU A 139 -19.19 20.97 5.81
N LYS A 140 -17.89 21.09 6.10
CA LYS A 140 -17.11 22.32 5.94
C LYS A 140 -15.83 22.04 5.16
N GLU A 141 -15.88 22.32 3.86
CA GLU A 141 -14.74 22.43 2.94
C GLU A 141 -13.59 21.46 3.27
N GLY A 142 -13.79 20.19 2.90
CA GLY A 142 -12.87 19.11 3.18
C GLY A 142 -11.41 19.45 2.91
N GLU A 143 -10.66 19.68 3.97
CA GLU A 143 -9.22 19.89 3.95
C GLU A 143 -8.48 18.57 4.17
N VAL A 144 -7.40 18.38 3.40
CA VAL A 144 -6.37 17.39 3.67
C VAL A 144 -5.08 18.15 3.93
N TRP A 145 -4.41 17.86 5.03
CA TRP A 145 -3.14 18.51 5.41
C TRP A 145 -2.12 17.46 5.81
N LYS A 146 -0.84 17.80 5.67
CA LYS A 146 0.25 16.90 6.06
C LYS A 146 0.31 16.81 7.58
N ASN A 147 0.44 15.59 8.10
CA ASN A 147 0.72 15.34 9.50
C ASN A 147 2.18 15.71 9.80
N GLU A 148 2.37 16.55 10.81
CA GLU A 148 3.69 16.95 11.32
C GLU A 148 4.02 16.28 12.66
N GLN A 149 3.07 15.54 13.25
CA GLN A 149 3.23 14.90 14.55
C GLN A 149 3.72 13.46 14.38
N SER A 150 4.70 13.06 15.18
CA SER A 150 5.10 11.66 15.29
C SER A 150 4.03 10.81 15.97
N GLY A 151 4.11 9.48 15.78
CA GLY A 151 3.20 8.57 16.48
C GLY A 151 3.33 8.66 18.00
N ASP A 152 4.54 8.87 18.52
CA ASP A 152 4.78 9.06 19.95
C ASP A 152 4.13 10.34 20.49
N GLU A 153 4.26 11.47 19.79
CA GLU A 153 3.60 12.72 20.19
C GLU A 153 2.08 12.59 20.22
N ILE A 154 1.48 11.89 19.25
CA ILE A 154 0.04 11.65 19.25
C ILE A 154 -0.35 10.78 20.46
N LEU A 155 0.37 9.70 20.75
CA LEU A 155 0.12 8.82 21.90
C LEU A 155 0.19 9.59 23.23
N GLU A 156 1.18 10.46 23.41
CA GLU A 156 1.30 11.29 24.61
C GLU A 156 0.15 12.29 24.75
N ASN A 157 -0.32 12.86 23.64
CA ASN A 157 -1.41 13.83 23.64
C ASN A 157 -2.76 13.18 23.94
N ILE A 158 -3.06 12.02 23.36
CA ILE A 158 -4.34 11.34 23.62
C ILE A 158 -4.45 10.88 25.08
N ALA A 159 -3.33 10.54 25.73
CA ALA A 159 -3.31 10.22 27.16
C ALA A 159 -3.71 11.42 28.05
N LYS A 160 -3.60 12.64 27.52
CA LYS A 160 -4.02 13.89 28.16
C LYS A 160 -5.40 14.36 27.68
N GLY A 161 -6.09 13.58 26.84
CA GLY A 161 -7.37 13.95 26.22
C GLY A 161 -7.25 14.99 25.11
N VAL A 162 -6.05 15.17 24.53
CA VAL A 162 -5.81 16.09 23.41
C VAL A 162 -5.70 15.27 22.13
N PHE A 163 -6.58 15.55 21.18
CA PHE A 163 -6.66 14.83 19.90
C PHE A 163 -6.24 15.73 18.73
N PRO A 164 -5.67 15.17 17.65
CA PRO A 164 -5.45 15.93 16.43
C PRO A 164 -6.73 16.55 15.89
N VAL A 165 -6.64 17.82 15.48
CA VAL A 165 -7.73 18.61 14.92
C VAL A 165 -7.32 19.30 13.63
N SER A 166 -8.29 19.68 12.81
CA SER A 166 -8.04 20.49 11.61
C SER A 166 -7.43 21.84 11.99
N PRO A 167 -6.34 22.27 11.32
CA PRO A 167 -5.74 23.58 11.57
C PRO A 167 -6.66 24.75 11.16
N LYS A 168 -7.65 24.51 10.28
CA LYS A 168 -8.59 25.55 9.82
C LYS A 168 -9.87 25.62 10.63
N THR A 169 -10.44 24.45 10.96
CA THR A 169 -11.81 24.40 11.52
C THR A 169 -11.83 23.97 12.98
N SER A 170 -10.71 23.50 13.53
CA SER A 170 -10.60 22.88 14.85
C SER A 170 -11.51 21.64 15.04
N LEU A 171 -12.12 21.12 13.97
CA LEU A 171 -12.85 19.86 14.00
C LEU A 171 -11.89 18.70 14.25
N GLN A 172 -12.37 17.64 14.88
CA GLN A 172 -11.58 16.42 15.05
C GLN A 172 -11.04 15.93 13.71
N ALA A 173 -9.78 15.53 13.73
CA ALA A 173 -9.11 14.97 12.57
C ALA A 173 -9.16 13.44 12.60
N ARG A 174 -8.83 12.86 11.45
CA ARG A 174 -8.51 11.45 11.25
C ARG A 174 -7.44 11.32 10.16
N PRO A 175 -6.75 10.18 10.06
CA PRO A 175 -5.90 9.91 8.90
C PRO A 175 -6.68 9.94 7.58
N ASN A 176 -6.05 10.42 6.51
CA ASN A 176 -6.55 10.35 5.13
C ASN A 176 -6.33 8.94 4.57
N VAL A 177 -6.90 7.97 5.26
CA VAL A 177 -6.96 6.56 4.90
C VAL A 177 -8.39 6.25 4.49
N TYR A 178 -8.56 5.53 3.39
CA TYR A 178 -9.87 5.10 2.94
C TYR A 178 -10.34 3.91 3.78
N MET A 179 -11.29 4.19 4.69
CA MET A 179 -11.78 3.22 5.67
C MET A 179 -13.03 2.49 5.17
N PHE A 180 -13.48 1.46 5.90
CA PHE A 180 -14.73 0.79 5.56
C PHE A 180 -15.92 1.71 5.88
N ARG A 181 -16.92 1.73 4.97
CA ARG A 181 -18.12 2.58 5.08
C ARG A 181 -17.81 4.09 5.16
N ASP A 182 -16.70 4.49 4.56
CA ASP A 182 -16.20 5.85 4.61
C ASP A 182 -16.74 6.68 3.44
N PHE A 183 -17.86 7.37 3.67
CA PHE A 183 -18.43 8.32 2.72
C PHE A 183 -17.81 9.73 2.83
N THR A 184 -16.92 9.94 3.80
CA THR A 184 -16.31 11.25 4.10
C THR A 184 -14.84 11.33 3.65
N TYR A 185 -14.34 10.31 2.97
CA TYR A 185 -12.96 10.27 2.47
C TYR A 185 -12.70 11.35 1.43
N ILE A 186 -11.75 12.25 1.72
CA ILE A 186 -11.37 13.32 0.80
C ILE A 186 -10.28 12.79 -0.13
N ASN A 187 -10.63 12.61 -1.41
CA ASN A 187 -9.81 11.89 -2.35
C ASN A 187 -8.79 12.76 -3.11
N THR A 188 -8.59 14.03 -2.75
CA THR A 188 -7.75 14.99 -3.50
C THR A 188 -6.36 14.47 -3.86
N ILE A 189 -5.66 13.85 -2.89
CA ILE A 189 -4.33 13.26 -3.11
C ILE A 189 -4.44 12.03 -4.01
N SER A 190 -5.31 11.09 -3.65
CA SER A 190 -5.51 9.85 -4.38
C SER A 190 -5.98 10.07 -5.83
N LYS A 191 -6.73 11.14 -6.09
CA LYS A 191 -7.19 11.53 -7.42
C LYS A 191 -6.02 11.97 -8.31
N LYS A 192 -5.13 12.83 -7.79
CA LYS A 192 -3.90 13.23 -8.51
C LYS A 192 -2.98 12.05 -8.79
N GLN A 193 -2.83 11.14 -7.84
CA GLN A 193 -2.08 9.91 -8.05
C GLN A 193 -2.73 9.04 -9.16
N GLU A 194 -4.06 8.92 -9.17
CA GLU A 194 -4.78 8.17 -10.21
C GLU A 194 -4.60 8.84 -11.58
N GLU A 195 -4.68 10.16 -11.68
CA GLU A 195 -4.43 10.90 -12.92
C GLU A 195 -3.04 10.61 -13.49
N ARG A 196 -2.00 10.59 -12.65
CA ARG A 196 -0.63 10.20 -13.04
C ARG A 196 -0.54 8.75 -13.50
N PHE A 197 -1.23 7.85 -12.80
CA PHE A 197 -1.29 6.44 -13.19
C PHE A 197 -1.98 6.25 -14.55
N GLN A 198 -3.10 6.94 -14.79
CA GLN A 198 -3.79 6.90 -16.08
C GLN A 198 -2.95 7.49 -17.20
N ALA A 199 -2.21 8.57 -16.95
CA ALA A 199 -1.26 9.12 -17.92
C ALA A 199 -0.13 8.11 -18.26
N PHE A 200 0.40 7.41 -17.24
CA PHE A 200 1.37 6.32 -17.44
C PHE A 200 0.80 5.19 -18.30
N LEU A 201 -0.43 4.75 -18.03
CA LEU A 201 -1.09 3.70 -18.80
C LEU A 201 -1.33 4.11 -20.25
N GLN A 202 -1.79 5.34 -20.48
CA GLN A 202 -2.04 5.86 -21.82
C GLN A 202 -0.72 5.98 -22.61
N LYS A 203 0.37 6.42 -21.98
CA LYS A 203 1.71 6.48 -22.59
C LYS A 203 2.23 5.09 -23.00
N ASN A 204 1.89 4.05 -22.25
CA ASN A 204 2.36 2.68 -22.47
C ASN A 204 1.30 1.77 -23.13
N LYS A 205 0.24 2.36 -23.70
CA LYS A 205 -0.78 1.61 -24.42
C LYS A 205 -0.18 0.92 -25.65
N GLY A 206 -0.41 -0.39 -25.76
CA GLY A 206 0.11 -1.22 -26.85
C GLY A 206 1.56 -1.69 -26.66
N LYS A 207 2.24 -1.27 -25.58
CA LYS A 207 3.58 -1.75 -25.22
C LYS A 207 3.54 -3.05 -24.42
N LYS A 208 4.68 -3.73 -24.34
CA LYS A 208 4.85 -4.90 -23.47
C LYS A 208 4.89 -4.48 -22.00
N LEU A 209 3.78 -4.72 -21.29
CA LEU A 209 3.62 -4.42 -19.86
C LEU A 209 3.83 -5.66 -18.99
N LEU A 210 4.72 -5.55 -18.02
CA LEU A 210 4.92 -6.54 -16.96
C LEU A 210 4.35 -6.02 -15.63
N VAL A 211 3.72 -6.91 -14.87
CA VAL A 211 3.19 -6.63 -13.54
C VAL A 211 3.83 -7.59 -12.55
N PHE A 212 4.45 -7.04 -11.51
CA PHE A 212 4.79 -7.78 -10.31
C PHE A 212 3.71 -7.55 -9.26
N GLU A 213 2.89 -8.57 -8.99
CA GLU A 213 1.85 -8.53 -7.96
C GLU A 213 2.38 -9.22 -6.68
N ILE A 214 2.80 -8.43 -5.69
CA ILE A 214 3.56 -8.92 -4.53
C ILE A 214 2.74 -8.77 -3.25
N GLY A 215 2.65 -9.85 -2.47
CA GLY A 215 2.11 -9.78 -1.11
C GLY A 215 0.63 -9.40 -1.00
N SER A 216 -0.13 -9.56 -2.09
CA SER A 216 -1.55 -9.18 -2.15
C SER A 216 -2.45 -10.40 -1.96
N GLY A 217 -3.20 -10.44 -0.86
CA GLY A 217 -4.17 -11.50 -0.54
C GLY A 217 -5.58 -11.25 -1.12
N PRO A 218 -6.50 -12.22 -1.00
CA PRO A 218 -7.84 -12.17 -1.59
C PRO A 218 -8.85 -11.34 -0.79
N HIS A 219 -8.53 -10.97 0.46
CA HIS A 219 -9.48 -10.34 1.38
C HIS A 219 -9.72 -8.84 1.09
N VAL A 220 -8.70 -8.13 0.63
CA VAL A 220 -8.85 -6.77 0.10
C VAL A 220 -8.44 -6.78 -1.35
N GLN A 221 -9.44 -6.84 -2.24
CA GLN A 221 -9.23 -7.17 -3.64
C GLN A 221 -8.77 -5.99 -4.50
N THR A 222 -8.54 -4.80 -3.94
CA THR A 222 -8.22 -3.58 -4.72
C THR A 222 -7.02 -3.77 -5.64
N VAL A 223 -5.92 -4.32 -5.12
CA VAL A 223 -4.75 -4.70 -5.94
C VAL A 223 -5.13 -5.74 -6.99
N ARG A 224 -5.78 -6.83 -6.58
CA ARG A 224 -6.15 -7.94 -7.48
C ARG A 224 -7.13 -7.50 -8.59
N ILE A 225 -7.99 -6.52 -8.33
CA ILE A 225 -8.88 -5.89 -9.31
C ILE A 225 -8.06 -5.08 -10.31
N LYS A 226 -7.13 -4.23 -9.83
CA LYS A 226 -6.27 -3.41 -10.70
C LYS A 226 -5.37 -4.28 -11.58
N THR A 227 -4.73 -5.32 -11.05
CA THR A 227 -3.88 -6.22 -11.87
C THR A 227 -4.70 -7.02 -12.89
N ARG A 228 -5.93 -7.43 -12.56
CA ARG A 228 -6.85 -8.03 -13.55
C ARG A 228 -7.21 -7.06 -14.66
N MET A 229 -7.47 -5.80 -14.34
CA MET A 229 -7.74 -4.75 -15.33
C MET A 229 -6.52 -4.56 -16.25
N LEU A 230 -5.30 -4.46 -15.71
CA LEU A 230 -4.08 -4.35 -16.51
C LEU A 230 -3.87 -5.55 -17.43
N LYS A 231 -4.17 -6.76 -16.96
CA LYS A 231 -4.14 -7.95 -17.80
C LYS A 231 -5.14 -7.85 -18.96
N THR A 232 -6.40 -7.53 -18.67
CA THR A 232 -7.49 -7.57 -19.66
C THR A 232 -7.40 -6.42 -20.67
N GLU A 233 -7.07 -5.21 -20.21
CA GLU A 233 -7.11 -3.99 -21.02
C GLU A 233 -5.77 -3.63 -21.66
N TYR A 234 -4.66 -4.04 -21.05
CA TYR A 234 -3.30 -3.71 -21.49
C TYR A 234 -2.47 -4.95 -21.86
N GLY A 235 -3.05 -6.15 -21.83
CA GLY A 235 -2.36 -7.40 -22.19
C GLY A 235 -1.20 -7.75 -21.25
N ALA A 236 -1.21 -7.24 -20.02
CA ALA A 236 -0.08 -7.37 -19.12
C ALA A 236 0.23 -8.83 -18.76
N LYS A 237 1.52 -9.17 -18.71
CA LYS A 237 1.99 -10.41 -18.09
C LYS A 237 2.13 -10.18 -16.58
N ILE A 238 1.76 -11.17 -15.77
CA ILE A 238 1.74 -11.05 -14.31
C ILE A 238 2.70 -12.09 -13.73
N VAL A 239 3.58 -11.62 -12.85
CA VAL A 239 4.34 -12.44 -11.90
C VAL A 239 3.72 -12.18 -10.53
N ARG A 240 3.05 -13.18 -9.96
CA ARG A 240 2.39 -13.10 -8.67
C ARG A 240 3.26 -13.77 -7.61
N ILE A 241 3.63 -13.02 -6.57
CA ILE A 241 4.45 -13.50 -5.46
C ILE A 241 3.59 -13.45 -4.18
N ASN A 242 3.28 -14.63 -3.63
CA ASN A 242 2.57 -14.75 -2.36
C ASN A 242 2.78 -16.16 -1.76
N PRO A 243 3.05 -16.33 -0.46
CA PRO A 243 3.24 -17.67 0.12
C PRO A 243 2.04 -18.60 -0.02
N LYS A 244 0.81 -18.06 -0.02
CA LYS A 244 -0.45 -18.84 -0.01
C LYS A 244 -1.28 -18.61 -1.27
N ASP A 245 -1.47 -17.35 -1.66
CA ASP A 245 -2.40 -16.94 -2.72
C ASP A 245 -1.72 -16.67 -4.07
N TYR A 246 -0.66 -17.43 -4.39
CA TYR A 246 0.16 -17.24 -5.60
C TYR A 246 -0.50 -17.74 -6.89
N ALA A 247 -1.45 -18.66 -6.79
CA ALA A 247 -2.01 -19.34 -7.95
C ALA A 247 -2.56 -18.34 -8.99
N ILE A 248 -2.15 -18.52 -10.24
CA ILE A 248 -2.62 -17.77 -11.41
C ILE A 248 -2.55 -18.70 -12.62
N LYS A 249 -3.47 -18.53 -13.57
CA LYS A 249 -3.49 -19.35 -14.78
C LYS A 249 -2.37 -18.90 -15.74
N GLU A 250 -1.80 -19.88 -16.45
CA GLU A 250 -0.95 -19.65 -17.61
C GLU A 250 -1.59 -18.65 -18.59
N PRO A 251 -0.81 -17.79 -19.27
CA PRO A 251 0.66 -17.79 -19.32
C PRO A 251 1.33 -17.01 -18.17
N HIS A 252 0.62 -16.66 -17.11
CA HIS A 252 1.16 -15.90 -15.98
C HIS A 252 1.87 -16.79 -14.97
N ILE A 253 2.77 -16.22 -14.18
CA ILE A 253 3.60 -16.97 -13.23
C ILE A 253 3.12 -16.71 -11.80
N GLY A 254 2.92 -17.79 -11.04
CA GLY A 254 2.71 -17.73 -9.60
C GLY A 254 3.92 -18.29 -8.84
N ILE A 255 4.38 -17.58 -7.82
CA ILE A 255 5.55 -17.92 -6.99
C ILE A 255 5.10 -18.01 -5.52
N ALA A 256 5.20 -19.21 -4.96
CA ALA A 256 4.76 -19.56 -3.61
C ALA A 256 5.79 -19.19 -2.52
N LYS A 257 6.16 -17.91 -2.44
CA LYS A 257 7.25 -17.42 -1.57
C LYS A 257 6.91 -16.06 -0.93
N GLY A 258 7.69 -15.70 0.09
CA GLY A 258 7.73 -14.33 0.64
C GLY A 258 8.26 -13.32 -0.38
N ALA A 259 8.03 -12.03 -0.13
CA ALA A 259 8.39 -10.98 -1.07
C ALA A 259 9.91 -10.90 -1.28
N LEU A 260 10.66 -10.78 -0.19
CA LEU A 260 12.12 -10.69 -0.24
C LEU A 260 12.75 -11.98 -0.80
N GLU A 261 12.28 -13.14 -0.35
CA GLU A 261 12.81 -14.43 -0.80
C GLU A 261 12.70 -14.60 -2.33
N ALA A 262 11.51 -14.33 -2.88
CA ALA A 262 11.28 -14.43 -4.32
C ALA A 262 12.11 -13.42 -5.12
N LEU A 263 12.15 -12.17 -4.68
CA LEU A 263 12.91 -11.12 -5.36
C LEU A 263 14.42 -11.43 -5.36
N LYS A 264 14.97 -11.93 -4.25
CA LYS A 264 16.37 -12.36 -4.17
C LYS A 264 16.66 -13.53 -5.09
N GLU A 265 15.81 -14.55 -5.12
CA GLU A 265 15.99 -15.70 -6.01
C GLU A 265 16.00 -15.29 -7.48
N ILE A 266 15.06 -14.44 -7.90
CA ILE A 266 15.01 -13.90 -9.25
C ILE A 266 16.27 -13.06 -9.52
N ASN A 267 16.67 -12.19 -8.59
CA ASN A 267 17.82 -11.32 -8.78
C ASN A 267 19.13 -12.11 -8.92
N LEU A 268 19.31 -13.16 -8.11
CA LEU A 268 20.47 -14.05 -8.18
C LEU A 268 20.55 -14.82 -9.50
N TYR A 269 19.41 -15.10 -10.14
CA TYR A 269 19.38 -15.74 -11.45
C TYR A 269 19.69 -14.77 -12.60
N ILE A 270 19.33 -13.49 -12.43
CA ILE A 270 19.41 -12.46 -13.46
C ILE A 270 20.77 -11.71 -13.46
N LYS A 271 21.47 -11.70 -12.33
CA LYS A 271 22.84 -11.19 -12.21
C LYS A 271 23.81 -12.09 -12.97
#